data_AF-A0A0D2NA56-F1
#
_entry.id   AF-A0A0D2NA56-F1
#
_cell.length_a   1.000
_cell.length_b   1.000
_cell.length_c   1.000
_cell.angle_alpha   90.00
_cell.angle_beta   90.00
_cell.angle_gamma   90.00
#
_symmetry.space_group_name_H-M   'P 1'
#
loop_
_entity.id
_entity.type
_entity.pdbx_description
1 polymer ?
#
loop_
_entity_poly.entity_id
_entity_poly.type
_entity_poly.pdbx_seq_one_letter_code
_entity_poly.pdbx_strand_id
1 'polypeptide(L)'
;MSHTTTNKNLWEWTARIRSRQCELGSTYMVIVFLGNVPKDPEEWLSCPEFVGKHSVLVSGRKYTRQNQGDDTTEGFVHLTNAIIKRSRLESLDPKDVAPYLKENLNWGVQKADGSVQDLKSLEIVVFGTVMTYPPGGMFPVPGERQRFDSITYGRPGGSRESSNFE
;
A
#
# COMPACT_ATOMS: atom_id res chain seq x y z
N MET A 1 -27.54 -34.62 -0.42
CA MET A 1 -26.92 -33.73 0.60
C MET A 1 -26.16 -32.65 -0.14
N SER A 2 -26.75 -31.47 -0.26
CA SER A 2 -26.13 -30.29 -0.88
C SER A 2 -25.20 -29.65 0.14
N HIS A 3 -23.89 -29.76 -0.07
CA HIS A 3 -22.92 -28.94 0.65
C HIS A 3 -23.07 -27.50 0.17
N THR A 4 -23.72 -26.67 0.95
CA THR A 4 -23.70 -25.22 0.77
C THR A 4 -22.31 -24.73 1.20
N THR A 5 -21.35 -24.79 0.29
CA THR A 5 -20.08 -24.09 0.48
C THR A 5 -20.42 -22.61 0.49
N THR A 6 -20.45 -21.99 1.67
CA THR A 6 -20.45 -20.54 1.78
C THR A 6 -19.26 -20.04 0.98
N ASN A 7 -19.51 -19.47 -0.21
CA ASN A 7 -18.48 -18.81 -1.00
C ASN A 7 -17.98 -17.63 -0.17
N LYS A 8 -16.94 -17.84 0.65
CA LYS A 8 -16.17 -16.74 1.22
C LYS A 8 -15.53 -16.04 0.03
N ASN A 9 -15.94 -14.80 -0.22
CA ASN A 9 -15.34 -13.97 -1.25
C ASN A 9 -13.84 -13.84 -0.95
N LEU A 10 -13.00 -14.22 -1.91
CA LEU A 10 -11.56 -14.07 -1.78
C LEU A 10 -11.22 -12.61 -2.09
N TRP A 11 -10.71 -11.87 -1.11
CA TRP A 11 -10.30 -10.48 -1.30
C TRP A 11 -8.78 -10.35 -1.35
N GLU A 12 -8.30 -9.60 -2.33
CA GLU A 12 -6.92 -9.17 -2.41
C GLU A 12 -6.77 -7.69 -2.04
N TRP A 13 -5.81 -7.41 -1.16
CA TRP A 13 -5.56 -6.08 -0.62
C TRP A 13 -4.20 -5.57 -1.07
N THR A 14 -4.17 -4.34 -1.58
CA THR A 14 -2.95 -3.71 -2.10
C THR A 14 -2.90 -2.24 -1.70
N ALA A 15 -1.74 -1.77 -1.27
CA ALA A 15 -1.44 -0.35 -1.15
C ALA A 15 -0.81 0.16 -2.46
N ARG A 16 -1.46 1.11 -3.12
CA ARG A 16 -0.87 1.90 -4.21
C ARG A 16 -0.10 3.06 -3.63
N ILE A 17 1.11 3.27 -4.10
CA ILE A 17 2.00 4.35 -3.66
C ILE A 17 2.26 5.22 -4.88
N ARG A 18 1.92 6.50 -4.79
CA ARG A 18 2.11 7.49 -5.84
C ARG A 18 2.95 8.66 -5.32
N SER A 19 3.94 9.10 -6.09
CA SER A 19 4.78 10.26 -5.73
C SER A 19 5.48 10.88 -6.93
N ARG A 20 5.94 12.13 -6.84
CA ARG A 20 6.80 12.75 -7.85
C ARG A 20 8.20 12.18 -7.77
N GLN A 21 8.69 11.62 -8.88
CA GLN A 21 9.96 10.90 -8.94
C GLN A 21 11.15 11.68 -8.38
N CYS A 22 11.17 12.99 -8.63
CA CYS A 22 12.34 13.83 -8.39
C CYS A 22 12.19 14.80 -7.22
N GLU A 23 11.15 14.66 -6.39
CA GLU A 23 10.87 15.63 -5.31
C GLU A 23 12.01 15.73 -4.29
N LEU A 24 12.67 14.62 -3.97
CA LEU A 24 13.79 14.60 -3.04
C LEU A 24 15.16 14.83 -3.69
N GLY A 25 15.22 14.93 -5.03
CA GLY A 25 16.46 15.08 -5.79
C GLY A 25 17.43 13.89 -5.70
N SER A 26 17.03 12.79 -5.05
CA SER A 26 17.82 11.59 -4.84
C SER A 26 16.92 10.35 -4.89
N THR A 27 17.53 9.17 -5.03
CA THR A 27 16.82 7.89 -4.85
C THR A 27 16.26 7.78 -3.43
N TYR A 28 15.04 7.26 -3.31
CA TYR A 28 14.36 7.00 -2.05
C TYR A 28 13.47 5.76 -2.14
N MET A 29 12.99 5.30 -0.99
CA MET A 29 12.01 4.23 -0.88
C MET A 29 10.87 4.63 0.05
N VAL A 30 9.65 4.29 -0.34
CA VAL A 30 8.46 4.32 0.52
C VAL A 30 8.28 2.92 1.08
N ILE A 31 8.34 2.79 2.39
CA ILE A 31 8.28 1.51 3.11
C ILE A 31 6.94 1.39 3.81
N VAL A 32 6.30 0.23 3.67
CA VAL A 32 4.97 -0.04 4.23
C VAL A 32 5.08 -1.07 5.34
N PHE A 33 4.36 -0.79 6.43
CA PHE A 33 4.32 -1.60 7.64
C PHE A 33 2.87 -1.96 8.00
N LEU A 34 2.69 -3.10 8.65
CA LEU A 34 1.47 -3.41 9.41
C LEU A 34 1.86 -3.60 10.87
N GLY A 35 1.51 -2.62 11.71
CA GLY A 35 1.91 -2.51 13.11
C GLY A 35 2.76 -1.26 13.38
N ASN A 36 3.51 -1.29 14.47
CA ASN A 36 4.36 -0.18 14.89
C ASN A 36 5.58 -0.03 13.98
N VAL A 37 5.95 1.21 13.67
CA VAL A 37 7.20 1.52 12.96
C VAL A 37 8.33 1.64 13.99
N PRO A 38 9.46 0.92 13.84
CA PRO A 38 10.61 1.10 14.71
C PRO A 38 11.09 2.55 14.70
N LYS A 39 11.60 3.02 15.85
CA LYS A 39 12.13 4.39 15.96
C LYS A 39 13.42 4.56 15.17
N ASP A 40 14.23 3.51 15.09
CA ASP A 40 15.47 3.50 14.32
C ASP A 40 15.19 3.15 12.85
N PRO A 41 15.46 4.07 11.90
CA PRO A 41 15.28 3.81 10.46
C PRO A 41 16.15 2.70 9.90
N GLU A 42 17.24 2.33 10.55
CA GLU A 42 18.10 1.21 10.10
C GLU A 42 17.41 -0.15 10.29
N GLU A 43 16.47 -0.25 11.23
CA GLU A 43 15.71 -1.46 11.52
C GLU A 43 14.49 -1.67 10.59
N TRP A 44 14.11 -0.65 9.81
CA TRP A 44 12.85 -0.64 9.06
C TRP A 44 12.70 -1.79 8.06
N LEU A 45 13.78 -2.26 7.45
CA LEU A 45 13.73 -3.33 6.45
C LEU A 45 13.83 -4.74 7.05
N SER A 46 14.26 -4.84 8.32
CA SER A 46 14.44 -6.11 9.02
C SER A 46 13.36 -6.35 10.09
N CYS A 47 12.56 -5.32 10.42
CA CYS A 47 11.54 -5.45 11.45
C CYS A 47 10.40 -6.40 11.03
N PRO A 48 9.77 -7.09 12.01
CA PRO A 48 8.70 -8.02 11.71
C PRO A 48 7.43 -7.34 11.18
N GLU A 49 7.27 -6.03 11.37
CA GLU A 49 6.16 -5.22 10.86
C GLU A 49 6.33 -4.80 9.39
N PHE A 50 7.53 -4.94 8.81
CA PHE A 50 7.78 -4.66 7.39
C PHE A 50 6.90 -5.54 6.49
N VAL A 51 6.26 -4.93 5.48
CA VAL A 51 5.39 -5.62 4.51
C VAL A 51 6.02 -5.62 3.13
N GLY A 52 6.55 -4.46 2.72
CA GLY A 52 7.11 -4.24 1.40
C GLY A 52 7.50 -2.79 1.21
N LYS A 53 8.08 -2.49 0.04
CA LYS A 53 8.52 -1.13 -0.30
C LYS A 53 8.36 -0.84 -1.79
N HIS A 54 8.26 0.44 -2.11
CA HIS A 54 8.38 0.97 -3.47
C HIS A 54 9.63 1.85 -3.55
N SER A 55 10.59 1.45 -4.37
CA SER A 55 11.84 2.20 -4.59
C SER A 55 11.71 3.09 -5.82
N VAL A 56 12.05 4.37 -5.65
CA VAL A 56 12.08 5.36 -6.72
C VAL A 56 13.53 5.67 -7.06
N LEU A 57 13.97 5.24 -8.23
CA LEU A 57 15.34 5.43 -8.71
C LEU A 57 15.44 6.74 -9.49
N VAL A 58 16.38 7.59 -9.08
CA VAL A 58 16.64 8.89 -9.71
C VAL A 58 18.03 8.84 -10.35
N SER A 59 18.12 9.09 -11.66
CA SER A 59 19.40 9.06 -12.37
C SER A 59 20.20 10.34 -12.08
N GLY A 60 21.52 10.23 -11.85
CA GLY A 60 22.40 11.35 -11.49
C GLY A 60 22.62 12.42 -12.57
N ARG A 61 21.80 12.49 -13.62
CA ARG A 61 21.82 13.63 -14.54
C ARG A 61 21.41 14.86 -13.75
N LYS A 62 22.21 15.94 -13.83
CA LYS A 62 21.89 17.23 -13.21
C LYS A 62 20.48 17.62 -13.65
N TYR A 63 19.50 17.46 -12.75
CA TYR A 63 18.13 17.88 -12.99
C TYR A 63 18.14 19.41 -13.07
N THR A 64 18.18 19.93 -14.29
CA THR A 64 17.91 21.33 -14.55
C THR A 64 16.43 21.58 -14.25
N ARG A 65 16.04 22.80 -13.85
CA ARG A 65 14.62 23.17 -13.64
C ARG A 65 13.72 22.85 -14.84
N GLN A 66 14.29 22.71 -16.05
CA GLN A 66 13.59 22.32 -17.28
C GLN A 66 13.22 20.83 -17.36
N ASN A 67 13.89 19.95 -16.60
CA ASN A 67 13.59 18.51 -16.54
C ASN A 67 12.74 18.15 -15.30
N GLN A 68 12.14 19.14 -14.63
CA GLN A 68 11.11 18.91 -13.60
C GLN A 68 9.77 18.60 -14.27
N GLY A 69 9.76 17.58 -15.14
CA GLY A 69 8.50 16.98 -15.57
C GLY A 69 7.72 16.55 -14.33
N ASP A 70 6.39 16.63 -14.39
CA ASP A 70 5.48 16.13 -13.34
C ASP A 70 5.43 14.59 -13.34
N ASP A 71 6.61 13.97 -13.53
CA ASP A 71 6.78 12.53 -13.69
C ASP A 71 6.46 11.88 -12.35
N THR A 72 5.23 11.41 -12.30
CA THR A 72 4.70 10.72 -11.16
C THR A 72 5.06 9.24 -11.29
N THR A 73 5.69 8.68 -10.25
CA THR A 73 5.89 7.25 -10.11
C THR A 73 4.69 6.63 -9.40
N GLU A 74 4.41 5.39 -9.79
CA GLU A 74 3.40 4.57 -9.15
C GLU A 74 3.97 3.16 -8.88
N GLY A 75 3.64 2.61 -7.72
CA GLY A 75 3.98 1.24 -7.34
C GLY A 75 2.94 0.64 -6.42
N PHE A 76 3.05 -0.67 -6.19
CA PHE A 76 2.07 -1.43 -5.43
C PHE A 76 2.77 -2.33 -4.40
N VAL A 77 2.24 -2.35 -3.18
CA VAL A 77 2.64 -3.29 -2.12
C VAL A 77 1.44 -4.18 -1.79
N HIS A 78 1.59 -5.49 -1.98
CA HIS A 78 0.56 -6.46 -1.64
C HIS A 78 0.47 -6.64 -0.13
N LEU A 79 -0.73 -6.50 0.43
CA LEU A 79 -0.99 -6.52 1.87
C LEU A 79 -1.58 -7.85 2.34
N THR A 80 -2.26 -8.59 1.45
CA THR A 80 -3.06 -9.79 1.79
C THR A 80 -2.33 -10.77 2.71
N ASN A 81 -1.12 -11.20 2.34
CA ASN A 81 -0.35 -12.16 3.13
C ASN A 81 0.04 -11.62 4.51
N ALA A 82 0.35 -10.32 4.60
CA ALA A 82 0.69 -9.69 5.87
C ALA A 82 -0.54 -9.54 6.77
N ILE A 83 -1.72 -9.24 6.20
CA ILE A 83 -2.99 -9.20 6.92
C ILE A 83 -3.31 -10.58 7.49
N ILE A 84 -3.26 -11.64 6.66
CA ILE A 84 -3.53 -13.03 7.11
C ILE A 84 -2.62 -13.42 8.28
N LYS A 85 -1.33 -13.09 8.19
CA LYS A 85 -0.34 -13.49 9.22
C LYS A 85 -0.47 -12.72 10.53
N ARG A 86 -1.00 -11.49 10.52
CA ARG A 86 -0.87 -10.56 11.67
C ARG A 86 -2.17 -10.12 12.30
N SER A 87 -3.25 -10.03 11.51
CA SER A 87 -4.49 -9.38 11.95
C SER A 87 -5.39 -10.24 12.85
N ARG A 88 -5.22 -11.57 12.82
CA ARG A 88 -6.13 -12.57 13.44
C ARG A 88 -7.59 -12.45 12.96
N LEU A 89 -7.85 -11.76 11.85
CA LEU A 89 -9.19 -11.66 11.26
C LEU A 89 -9.63 -13.00 10.67
N GLU A 90 -10.91 -13.31 10.80
CA GLU A 90 -11.53 -14.53 10.27
C GLU A 90 -11.94 -14.43 8.79
N SER A 91 -11.94 -13.21 8.26
CA SER A 91 -12.27 -12.87 6.88
C SER A 91 -11.34 -11.77 6.33
N LEU A 92 -11.27 -11.71 5.01
CA LEU A 92 -10.63 -10.62 4.27
C LEU A 92 -11.66 -9.62 3.70
N ASP A 93 -12.92 -9.72 4.14
CA ASP A 93 -13.97 -8.79 3.71
C ASP A 93 -13.64 -7.34 4.12
N PRO A 94 -14.05 -6.35 3.31
CA PRO A 94 -13.80 -4.93 3.60
C PRO A 94 -14.24 -4.45 4.97
N LYS A 95 -15.38 -4.97 5.48
CA LYS A 95 -15.92 -4.63 6.80
C LYS A 95 -14.95 -4.96 7.95
N ASP A 96 -14.11 -5.98 7.77
CA ASP A 96 -13.18 -6.47 8.80
C ASP A 96 -11.77 -5.91 8.56
N VAL A 97 -11.34 -5.86 7.29
CA VAL A 97 -9.98 -5.42 6.93
C VAL A 97 -9.82 -3.91 6.94
N ALA A 98 -10.82 -3.14 6.50
CA ALA A 98 -10.67 -1.68 6.42
C ALA A 98 -10.43 -1.03 7.80
N PRO A 99 -11.15 -1.38 8.89
CA PRO A 99 -10.84 -0.89 10.23
C PRO A 99 -9.44 -1.30 10.69
N TYR A 100 -9.07 -2.58 10.49
CA TYR A 100 -7.74 -3.07 10.84
C TYR A 100 -6.62 -2.30 10.14
N LEU A 101 -6.73 -2.07 8.83
CA LEU A 101 -5.74 -1.30 8.07
C LEU A 101 -5.73 0.17 8.48
N LYS A 102 -6.88 0.77 8.80
CA LYS A 102 -6.94 2.16 9.27
C LYS A 102 -6.11 2.36 10.55
N GLU A 103 -6.12 1.38 11.43
CA GLU A 103 -5.36 1.39 12.69
C GLU A 103 -3.90 0.96 12.52
N ASN A 104 -3.62 -0.04 11.68
CA ASN A 104 -2.33 -0.73 11.68
C ASN A 104 -1.45 -0.46 10.46
N LEU A 105 -1.99 0.08 9.36
CA LEU A 105 -1.20 0.42 8.18
C LEU A 105 -0.34 1.65 8.49
N ASN A 106 0.98 1.53 8.41
CA ASN A 106 1.90 2.64 8.59
C ASN A 106 2.91 2.68 7.44
N TRP A 107 3.51 3.84 7.24
CA TRP A 107 4.53 4.03 6.20
C TRP A 107 5.58 5.05 6.62
N GLY A 108 6.74 4.95 5.99
CA GLY A 108 7.84 5.91 6.12
C GLY A 108 8.57 6.06 4.79
N VAL A 109 9.25 7.19 4.61
CA VAL A 109 10.10 7.44 3.44
C VAL A 109 11.54 7.54 3.89
N GLN A 110 12.41 6.76 3.25
CA GLN A 110 13.83 6.72 3.55
C GLN A 110 14.64 6.93 2.26
N LYS A 111 15.62 7.83 2.32
CA LYS A 111 16.59 8.03 1.23
C LYS A 111 17.61 6.90 1.19
N ALA A 112 18.34 6.81 0.08
CA ALA A 112 19.41 5.82 -0.07
C ALA A 112 20.55 5.97 0.96
N ASP A 113 20.73 7.16 1.55
CA ASP A 113 21.68 7.43 2.63
C ASP A 113 21.17 7.06 4.04
N GLY A 114 19.96 6.47 4.12
CA GLY A 114 19.34 6.08 5.39
C GLY A 114 18.51 7.18 6.06
N SER A 115 18.60 8.44 5.60
CA SER A 115 17.86 9.55 6.20
C SER A 115 16.35 9.45 5.94
N VAL A 116 15.57 9.73 6.99
CA VAL A 116 14.11 9.79 6.90
C VAL A 116 13.68 11.15 6.37
N GLN A 117 12.68 11.17 5.50
CA GLN A 117 12.14 12.38 4.90
C GLN A 117 10.62 12.33 4.84
N ASP A 118 10.00 13.50 4.71
CA ASP A 118 8.60 13.61 4.29
C ASP A 118 8.54 13.89 2.79
N LEU A 119 7.44 13.46 2.17
CA LEU A 119 7.21 13.63 0.74
C LEU A 119 5.82 14.23 0.52
N LYS A 120 5.77 15.49 0.09
CA LYS A 120 4.52 16.25 -0.08
C LYS A 120 3.66 15.70 -1.20
N SER A 121 4.27 15.16 -2.26
CA SER A 121 3.53 14.52 -3.34
C SER A 121 3.03 13.11 -3.02
N LEU A 122 3.48 12.51 -1.91
CA LEU A 122 3.10 11.15 -1.54
C LEU A 122 1.59 11.02 -1.42
N GLU A 123 1.07 9.96 -2.01
CA GLU A 123 -0.29 9.51 -1.84
C GLU A 123 -0.30 7.99 -1.78
N ILE A 124 -0.73 7.47 -0.63
CA ILE A 124 -0.96 6.05 -0.41
C ILE A 124 -2.46 5.80 -0.37
N VAL A 125 -2.93 4.93 -1.25
CA VAL A 125 -4.35 4.54 -1.36
C VAL A 125 -4.45 3.04 -1.31
N VAL A 126 -5.38 2.53 -0.51
CA VAL A 126 -5.64 1.10 -0.41
C VAL A 126 -6.73 0.69 -1.39
N PHE A 127 -6.53 -0.46 -2.02
CA PHE A 127 -7.52 -1.09 -2.87
C PHE A 127 -7.81 -2.51 -2.38
N GLY A 128 -9.08 -2.88 -2.45
CA GLY A 128 -9.55 -4.25 -2.29
C GLY A 128 -10.10 -4.75 -3.62
N THR A 129 -9.69 -5.94 -4.06
CA THR A 129 -10.19 -6.55 -5.29
C THR A 129 -10.81 -7.90 -4.94
N VAL A 130 -12.07 -8.10 -5.29
CA VAL A 130 -12.70 -9.42 -5.14
C VAL A 130 -12.16 -10.36 -6.21
N MET A 131 -11.83 -11.58 -5.81
CA MET A 131 -11.28 -12.62 -6.67
C MET A 131 -12.30 -13.75 -6.76
N THR A 132 -12.58 -14.20 -7.97
CA THR A 132 -13.58 -15.24 -8.23
C THR A 132 -12.95 -16.40 -8.99
N TYR A 133 -13.37 -17.63 -8.67
CA TYR A 133 -12.98 -18.81 -9.46
C TYR A 133 -14.08 -19.10 -10.47
N PRO A 134 -13.87 -18.84 -11.78
CA PRO A 134 -14.86 -19.20 -12.77
C PRO A 134 -14.99 -20.74 -12.83
N PRO A 135 -16.19 -21.29 -13.14
CA PRO A 135 -16.37 -22.73 -13.25
C PRO A 135 -15.35 -23.37 -14.19
N GLY A 136 -14.60 -24.36 -13.70
CA GLY A 136 -13.54 -25.03 -14.47
C GLY A 136 -12.22 -24.26 -14.61
N GLY A 137 -12.12 -23.06 -14.00
CA GLY A 137 -10.91 -22.26 -14.01
C GLY A 137 -9.85 -22.77 -13.03
N MET A 138 -8.59 -22.78 -13.46
CA MET A 138 -7.45 -23.11 -12.61
C MET A 138 -6.99 -21.95 -11.72
N PHE A 139 -7.26 -20.71 -12.14
CA PHE A 139 -6.81 -19.50 -11.47
C PHE A 139 -7.98 -18.58 -11.15
N PRO A 140 -7.90 -17.81 -10.05
CA PRO A 140 -8.90 -16.80 -9.77
C PRO A 140 -8.78 -15.65 -10.79
N VAL A 141 -9.90 -15.03 -11.10
CA VAL A 141 -9.97 -13.82 -11.93
C VAL A 141 -10.37 -12.63 -11.04
N PRO A 142 -9.72 -11.46 -11.22
CA PRO A 142 -10.09 -10.26 -10.50
C PRO A 142 -11.43 -9.72 -10.99
N GLY A 143 -12.31 -9.39 -10.05
CA GLY A 143 -13.49 -8.56 -10.27
C GLY A 143 -13.14 -7.08 -10.25
N GLU A 144 -14.14 -6.25 -9.96
CA GLU A 144 -13.94 -4.80 -9.85
C GLU A 144 -13.05 -4.46 -8.66
N ARG A 145 -12.07 -3.59 -8.90
CA ARG A 145 -11.19 -3.06 -7.87
C ARG A 145 -11.90 -1.92 -7.13
N GLN A 146 -12.11 -2.11 -5.85
CA GLN A 146 -12.66 -1.09 -4.96
C GLN A 146 -11.55 -0.26 -4.32
N ARG A 147 -11.76 1.05 -4.27
CA ARG A 147 -10.85 2.02 -3.69
C ARG A 147 -11.32 2.39 -2.28
N PHE A 148 -10.42 2.33 -1.30
CA PHE A 148 -10.71 2.58 0.12
C PHE A 148 -9.92 3.79 0.64
N ASP A 149 -10.33 4.99 0.26
CA ASP A 149 -9.61 6.22 0.62
C ASP A 149 -9.58 6.50 2.13
N SER A 150 -10.67 6.19 2.83
CA SER A 150 -10.85 6.46 4.26
C SER A 150 -9.86 5.73 5.17
N ILE A 151 -9.15 4.71 4.67
CA ILE A 151 -8.11 3.98 5.41
C ILE A 151 -6.88 4.86 5.65
N THR A 152 -6.51 5.72 4.68
CA THR A 152 -5.31 6.56 4.75
C THR A 152 -5.62 8.05 4.75
N TYR A 153 -6.87 8.44 4.45
CA TYR A 153 -7.30 9.84 4.45
C TYR A 153 -6.97 10.57 5.76
N GLY A 154 -6.53 11.83 5.64
CA GLY A 154 -6.19 12.69 6.78
C GLY A 154 -4.80 12.43 7.38
N ARG A 155 -4.06 11.43 6.89
CA ARG A 155 -2.69 11.13 7.34
C ARG A 155 -1.67 11.73 6.37
N PRO A 156 -0.49 12.20 6.83
CA PRO A 156 0.57 12.67 5.94
C PRO A 156 0.94 11.62 4.88
N GLY A 157 0.84 12.00 3.60
CA GLY A 157 1.08 11.09 2.47
C GLY A 157 -0.04 10.07 2.20
N GLY A 158 -1.18 10.17 2.89
CA GLY A 158 -2.36 9.33 2.66
C GLY A 158 -3.25 9.81 1.50
N SER A 159 -4.45 9.24 1.38
CA SER A 159 -5.38 9.65 0.33
C SER A 159 -5.79 11.12 0.46
N ARG A 160 -5.92 11.80 -0.69
CA ARG A 160 -6.42 13.17 -0.80
C ARG A 160 -7.95 13.25 -0.85
N GLU A 161 -8.61 12.13 -1.10
CA GLU A 161 -10.06 12.05 -1.23
C GLU A 161 -10.66 11.51 0.06
N SER A 162 -11.72 12.16 0.56
CA SER A 162 -12.56 11.60 1.62
C SER A 162 -13.74 10.90 0.98
N SER A 163 -13.55 9.68 0.47
CA SER A 163 -14.68 8.90 -0.04
C SER A 163 -15.55 8.44 1.14
N ASN A 164 -16.76 8.99 1.24
CA ASN A 164 -17.82 8.47 2.11
C ASN A 164 -18.38 7.21 1.43
N PHE A 165 -18.28 6.06 2.08
CA PHE A 165 -19.11 4.92 1.72
C PHE A 165 -20.51 5.18 2.30
N GLU A 166 -21.49 5.44 1.43
CA GLU A 166 -22.92 5.21 1.72
C GLU A 166 -23.25 3.73 1.57
#